data_AF-A0A453B975-F1
#
_entry.id   AF-A0A453B975-F1
#
_cell.length_a   1.000
_cell.length_b   1.000
_cell.length_c   1.000
_cell.angle_alpha   90.00
_cell.angle_beta   90.00
_cell.angle_gamma   90.00
#
_symmetry.space_group_name_H-M   'P 1'
#
loop_
_entity.id
_entity.type
_entity.pdbx_description
1 polymer ?
#
loop_
_entity_poly.entity_id
_entity_poly.type
_entity_poly.pdbx_seq_one_letter_code
_entity_poly.pdbx_strand_id
1 'polypeptide(L)'
;MPVGSDNDSMDDESEATMTGGNPSEIDPFDFVYSNIPDNTHILKLAANCEHCKARKFESETDGFCCRNGQIELKQPEPVPELMRLWSSMDADSRHFRENIRFFNGHFAFTTL
;
A
#
# COMPACT_ATOMS: atom_id res chain seq x y z
N MET A 1 -28.42 -39.93 -28.67
CA MET A 1 -28.85 -40.36 -27.32
C MET A 1 -28.29 -41.75 -27.06
N PRO A 2 -27.82 -42.13 -25.85
CA PRO A 2 -27.81 -41.34 -24.60
C PRO A 2 -26.53 -41.47 -23.71
N VAL A 3 -26.49 -40.63 -22.66
CA VAL A 3 -25.82 -40.71 -21.32
C VAL A 3 -24.29 -40.93 -21.27
N GLY A 4 -23.46 -40.19 -20.53
CA GLY A 4 -23.57 -39.28 -19.37
C GLY A 4 -22.22 -39.30 -18.63
N SER A 5 -22.10 -38.46 -17.58
CA SER A 5 -20.98 -38.31 -16.62
C SER A 5 -19.86 -37.34 -17.01
N ASP A 6 -19.42 -36.38 -16.20
CA ASP A 6 -19.89 -35.80 -14.94
C ASP A 6 -19.28 -34.38 -14.86
N ASN A 7 -20.03 -33.43 -14.32
CA ASN A 7 -19.52 -32.13 -13.88
C ASN A 7 -18.55 -32.32 -12.72
N ASP A 8 -17.54 -31.45 -12.61
CA ASP A 8 -17.23 -30.68 -11.40
C ASP A 8 -15.93 -29.88 -11.61
N SER A 9 -16.06 -28.64 -12.07
CA SER A 9 -15.04 -27.61 -11.81
C SER A 9 -15.74 -26.49 -11.06
N MET A 10 -15.56 -26.50 -9.74
CA MET A 10 -15.90 -25.40 -8.86
C MET A 10 -14.94 -24.25 -9.17
N ASP A 11 -15.45 -23.17 -9.76
CA ASP A 11 -14.78 -21.88 -9.77
C ASP A 11 -14.81 -21.33 -8.34
N ASP A 12 -13.68 -21.46 -7.63
CA ASP A 12 -13.48 -20.87 -6.30
C ASP A 12 -13.14 -19.38 -6.46
N GLU A 13 -14.15 -18.56 -6.77
CA GLU A 13 -14.09 -17.12 -6.53
C GLU A 13 -14.16 -16.89 -5.01
N SER A 14 -13.02 -17.04 -4.34
CA SER A 14 -12.84 -16.43 -3.02
C SER A 14 -12.60 -14.94 -3.19
N GLU A 15 -13.71 -14.20 -3.33
CA GLU A 15 -13.75 -12.81 -2.88
C GLU A 15 -13.33 -12.84 -1.40
N ALA A 16 -12.07 -12.52 -1.11
CA ALA A 16 -11.63 -12.25 0.23
C ALA A 16 -12.29 -10.94 0.68
N THR A 17 -13.55 -11.03 1.08
CA THR A 17 -14.20 -10.03 1.90
C THR A 17 -13.31 -9.87 3.13
N MET A 18 -12.62 -8.74 3.23
CA MET A 18 -11.82 -8.38 4.41
C MET A 18 -12.76 -7.98 5.56
N THR A 19 -13.77 -8.79 5.87
CA THR A 19 -14.55 -8.70 7.10
C THR A 19 -13.88 -9.61 8.12
N GLY A 20 -12.71 -9.16 8.58
CA GLY A 20 -11.87 -9.89 9.51
C GLY A 20 -11.53 -9.06 10.73
N GLY A 21 -12.53 -8.45 11.38
CA GLY A 21 -12.38 -7.83 12.69
C GLY A 21 -13.33 -8.49 13.69
N ASN A 22 -12.80 -9.35 14.56
CA ASN A 22 -13.44 -9.52 15.88
C ASN A 22 -13.60 -8.12 16.51
N PRO A 23 -14.67 -7.83 17.26
CA PRO A 23 -14.85 -6.54 17.94
C PRO A 23 -13.88 -6.43 19.13
N SER A 24 -12.57 -6.47 18.85
CA SER A 24 -11.52 -6.08 19.76
C SER A 24 -11.44 -4.56 19.74
N GLU A 25 -11.88 -3.97 20.85
CA GLU A 25 -11.56 -2.65 21.38
C GLU A 25 -11.74 -1.48 20.40
N ILE A 26 -12.82 -0.73 20.61
CA ILE A 26 -12.95 0.63 20.08
C ILE A 26 -11.68 1.39 20.51
N ASP A 27 -10.84 1.79 19.56
CA ASP A 27 -9.66 2.60 19.83
C ASP A 27 -10.10 3.88 20.55
N PRO A 28 -9.70 4.09 21.83
CA PRO A 28 -10.09 5.29 22.57
C PRO A 28 -9.64 6.60 21.89
N PHE A 29 -8.71 6.51 20.95
CA PHE A 29 -8.13 7.64 20.22
C PHE A 29 -8.57 7.74 18.76
N ASP A 30 -9.63 7.02 18.34
CA ASP A 30 -10.14 7.04 16.96
C ASP A 30 -10.43 8.47 16.44
N PHE A 31 -10.85 9.37 17.34
CA PHE A 31 -11.10 10.79 17.04
C PHE A 31 -9.88 11.52 16.45
N VAL A 32 -8.66 11.05 16.70
CA VAL A 32 -7.42 11.63 16.18
C VAL A 32 -7.34 11.49 14.64
N TYR A 33 -7.94 10.45 14.08
CA TYR A 33 -7.94 10.17 12.64
C TYR A 33 -9.05 10.88 11.87
N SER A 34 -10.01 11.50 12.56
CA SER A 34 -11.22 12.11 11.98
C SER A 34 -10.96 13.21 10.94
N ASN A 35 -9.77 13.82 10.93
CA ASN A 35 -9.40 14.89 10.01
C ASN A 35 -8.67 14.39 8.76
N ILE A 36 -8.45 13.09 8.61
CA ILE A 36 -7.80 12.53 7.42
C ILE A 36 -8.85 12.45 6.30
N PRO A 37 -8.61 13.08 5.13
CA PRO A 37 -9.58 12.99 4.04
C PRO A 37 -9.70 11.55 3.54
N ASP A 38 -10.90 10.99 3.52
CA ASP A 38 -11.12 9.64 2.97
C ASP A 38 -10.78 9.55 1.48
N ASN A 39 -11.05 10.64 0.75
CA ASN A 39 -10.81 10.73 -0.69
C ASN A 39 -9.46 11.40 -1.00
N THR A 40 -8.71 10.81 -1.93
CA THR A 40 -7.48 11.40 -2.47
C THR A 40 -7.64 11.64 -3.97
N HIS A 41 -7.15 12.79 -4.44
CA HIS A 41 -6.96 12.99 -5.87
C HIS A 41 -5.87 12.04 -6.37
N ILE A 42 -6.25 11.07 -7.20
CA ILE A 42 -5.33 10.11 -7.79
C ILE A 42 -4.79 10.74 -9.08
N LEU A 43 -3.47 10.87 -9.17
CA LEU A 43 -2.80 11.29 -10.40
C LEU A 43 -2.93 10.18 -11.45
N LYS A 44 -2.98 10.55 -12.74
CA LYS A 44 -2.97 9.54 -13.80
C LYS A 44 -1.70 8.72 -13.71
N LEU A 45 -1.84 7.42 -14.01
CA LEU A 45 -0.71 6.52 -14.03
C LEU A 45 0.23 6.88 -15.18
N ALA A 46 1.51 7.09 -14.85
CA ALA A 46 2.58 7.18 -15.83
C ALA A 46 3.40 5.88 -15.81
N ALA A 47 4.01 5.54 -16.94
CA ALA A 47 4.91 4.40 -17.01
C ALA A 47 6.11 4.61 -16.06
N ASN A 48 6.51 3.55 -15.36
CA ASN A 48 7.69 3.59 -14.51
C ASN A 48 8.94 3.88 -15.35
N CYS A 49 9.96 4.49 -14.73
CA CYS A 49 11.24 4.73 -15.38
C CYS A 49 11.86 3.42 -15.88
N GLU A 50 12.29 3.36 -17.13
CA GLU A 50 12.89 2.16 -17.71
C GLU A 50 14.24 1.81 -17.08
N HIS A 51 14.97 2.81 -16.57
CA HIS A 51 16.29 2.65 -15.97
C HIS A 51 16.22 2.21 -14.50
N CYS A 52 15.60 3.01 -13.63
CA CYS A 52 15.59 2.76 -12.18
C CYS A 52 14.28 2.16 -11.64
N LYS A 53 13.28 1.93 -12.50
CA LYS A 53 11.94 1.40 -12.14
C LYS A 53 11.14 2.25 -11.16
N ALA A 54 11.58 3.48 -10.87
CA ALA A 54 10.82 4.44 -10.08
C ALA A 54 9.47 4.74 -10.72
N ARG A 55 8.42 4.89 -9.88
CA ARG A 55 7.11 5.36 -10.32
C ARG A 55 7.23 6.82 -10.79
N LYS A 56 6.67 7.13 -11.95
CA LYS A 56 6.63 8.49 -12.48
C LYS A 56 5.29 9.16 -12.20
N PHE A 57 5.28 10.49 -12.13
CA PHE A 57 4.07 11.30 -12.18
C PHE A 57 3.78 11.79 -13.62
N GLU A 58 2.51 12.10 -13.92
CA GLU A 58 2.05 12.50 -15.27
C GLU A 58 2.86 13.67 -15.87
N SER A 59 3.26 14.64 -15.05
CA SER A 59 4.02 15.83 -15.45
C SER A 59 5.48 15.82 -14.99
N GLU A 60 6.00 14.66 -14.58
CA GLU A 60 7.41 14.53 -14.18
C GLU A 60 8.34 14.63 -15.38
N THR A 61 9.30 15.56 -15.32
CA THR A 61 10.30 15.74 -16.38
C THR A 61 11.18 14.51 -16.54
N ASP A 62 11.64 14.26 -17.75
CA ASP A 62 12.56 13.15 -18.01
C ASP A 62 13.85 13.29 -17.20
N GLY A 63 14.28 12.15 -16.66
CA GLY A 63 15.47 12.08 -15.80
C GLY A 63 15.30 12.64 -14.39
N PHE A 64 14.12 13.06 -13.94
CA PHE A 64 13.94 13.53 -12.56
C PHE A 64 14.33 12.46 -11.53
N CYS A 65 13.95 11.20 -11.75
CA CYS A 65 14.23 10.09 -10.84
C CYS A 65 15.68 9.56 -10.85
N CYS A 66 16.37 9.56 -11.99
CA CYS A 66 17.70 8.93 -12.12
C CYS A 66 18.60 9.54 -13.20
N ARG A 67 18.27 10.74 -13.67
CA ARG A 67 18.97 11.45 -14.75
C ARG A 67 19.19 10.59 -15.99
N ASN A 68 18.11 9.96 -16.48
CA ASN A 68 18.13 9.02 -17.61
C ASN A 68 19.17 7.90 -17.44
N GLY A 69 19.21 7.29 -16.25
CA GLY A 69 20.09 6.17 -15.93
C GLY A 69 21.54 6.56 -15.59
N GLN A 70 21.87 7.85 -15.55
CA GLN A 70 23.20 8.31 -15.12
C GLN A 70 23.41 8.19 -13.60
N ILE A 71 22.33 8.14 -12.82
CA ILE A 71 22.37 7.98 -11.37
C ILE A 71 21.85 6.60 -11.01
N GLU A 72 22.70 5.79 -10.38
CA GLU A 72 22.31 4.54 -9.76
C GLU A 72 21.76 4.80 -8.35
N LEU A 73 20.46 4.60 -8.17
CA LEU A 73 19.81 4.73 -6.87
C LEU A 73 20.11 3.48 -6.04
N LYS A 74 20.79 3.66 -4.90
CA LYS A 74 20.97 2.58 -3.93
C LYS A 74 19.66 2.29 -3.23
N GLN A 75 19.33 1.00 -3.09
CA GLN A 75 18.24 0.56 -2.23
C GLN A 75 18.84 0.19 -0.86
N PRO A 76 18.74 1.06 0.16
CA PRO A 76 19.19 0.70 1.50
C PRO A 76 18.32 -0.42 2.05
N GLU A 77 18.88 -1.24 2.95
CA GLU A 77 18.06 -2.18 3.69
C GLU A 77 17.04 -1.41 4.54
N PRO A 78 15.76 -1.81 4.50
CA PRO A 78 14.75 -1.22 5.36
C PRO A 78 15.09 -1.39 6.84
N VAL A 79 14.77 -0.37 7.64
CA VAL A 79 14.92 -0.44 9.11
C VAL A 79 14.09 -1.61 9.65
N PRO A 80 14.67 -2.54 10.44
CA PRO A 80 13.98 -3.76 10.88
C PRO A 80 12.63 -3.52 11.56
N GLU A 81 12.53 -2.47 12.37
CA GLU A 81 11.30 -2.09 13.05
C GLU A 81 10.20 -1.66 12.08
N LEU A 82 10.55 -0.91 11.02
CA LEU A 82 9.61 -0.52 9.97
C LEU A 82 9.17 -1.75 9.16
N MET A 83 10.07 -2.69 8.90
CA MET A 83 9.71 -3.95 8.25
C MET A 83 8.75 -4.78 9.09
N ARG A 84 8.97 -4.86 10.40
CA ARG A 84 8.04 -5.54 11.32
C ARG A 84 6.66 -4.88 11.27
N LEU A 85 6.59 -3.56 11.42
CA LEU A 85 5.31 -2.81 11.37
C LEU A 85 4.58 -3.01 10.04
N TRP A 86 5.31 -3.17 8.94
CA TRP A 86 4.74 -3.38 7.61
C TRP A 86 4.25 -4.82 7.36
N SER A 87 4.95 -5.82 7.89
CA SER A 87 4.74 -7.23 7.50
C SER A 87 4.16 -8.12 8.58
N SER A 88 4.26 -7.73 9.86
CA SER A 88 3.76 -8.53 10.98
C SER A 88 2.25 -8.47 11.12
N MET A 89 1.72 -9.43 11.88
CA MET A 89 0.32 -9.54 12.28
C MET A 89 0.09 -9.10 13.72
N ASP A 90 1.08 -8.46 14.36
CA ASP A 90 0.92 -7.88 15.70
C ASP A 90 -0.18 -6.80 15.70
N ALA A 91 -0.79 -6.54 16.86
CA ALA A 91 -1.86 -5.56 16.99
C ALA A 91 -1.41 -4.14 16.57
N ASP A 92 -0.19 -3.75 16.96
CA ASP A 92 0.41 -2.47 16.58
C ASP A 92 0.71 -2.39 15.08
N SER A 93 1.05 -3.50 14.44
CA SER A 93 1.35 -3.59 13.01
C SER A 93 0.07 -3.50 12.16
N ARG A 94 -1.05 -4.05 12.64
CA ARG A 94 -2.37 -3.84 12.01
C ARG A 94 -2.81 -2.38 12.15
N HIS A 95 -2.78 -1.85 13.36
CA HIS A 95 -3.12 -0.46 13.65
C HIS A 95 -2.27 0.52 12.83
N PHE A 96 -0.97 0.26 12.70
CA PHE A 96 -0.06 1.05 11.86
C PHE A 96 -0.50 1.05 10.39
N ARG A 97 -0.83 -0.10 9.81
CA ARG A 97 -1.25 -0.21 8.40
C ARG A 97 -2.60 0.43 8.14
N GLU A 98 -3.57 0.24 9.04
CA GLU A 98 -4.90 0.85 8.95
C GLU A 98 -4.82 2.38 9.02
N ASN A 99 -3.89 2.91 9.82
CA ASN A 99 -3.75 4.34 10.06
C ASN A 99 -2.52 4.97 9.38
N ILE A 100 -1.91 4.31 8.39
CA ILE A 100 -0.61 4.73 7.83
C ILE A 100 -0.63 6.14 7.22
N ARG A 101 -1.79 6.57 6.68
CA ARG A 101 -1.98 7.92 6.14
C ARG A 101 -1.82 8.99 7.22
N PHE A 102 -2.27 8.71 8.44
CA PHE A 102 -2.08 9.58 9.60
C PHE A 102 -0.60 9.72 9.93
N PHE A 103 0.09 8.59 10.12
CA PHE A 103 1.49 8.57 10.49
C PHE A 103 2.34 9.31 9.46
N ASN A 104 2.22 8.95 8.17
CA ASN A 104 2.97 9.59 7.10
C ASN A 104 2.64 11.08 6.94
N GLY A 105 1.38 11.48 7.13
CA GLY A 105 0.96 12.88 7.09
C GLY A 105 1.54 13.71 8.25
N HIS A 106 1.68 13.11 9.43
CA HIS A 106 2.27 13.79 10.59
C HIS A 106 3.79 13.96 10.45
N PHE A 107 4.47 12.99 9.81
CA PHE A 107 5.89 13.10 9.46
C PHE A 107 6.18 14.00 8.26
N ALA A 108 5.16 14.40 7.47
CA ALA A 108 5.33 15.21 6.26
C ALA A 108 5.91 16.61 6.50
N PHE A 109 6.00 17.06 7.76
CA PHE A 109 6.64 18.32 8.16
C PHE A 109 8.10 18.18 8.62
N THR A 110 8.71 16.99 8.51
CA THR A 110 10.06 16.73 9.05
C THR A 110 11.17 16.75 8.00
N THR A 111 11.25 17.82 7.21
CA THR A 111 12.46 18.15 6.44
C THR A 111 12.60 19.67 6.33
N LEU A 112 13.68 20.22 6.93
CA LEU A 112 14.23 21.56 6.67
C LEU A 112 15.14 21.52 5.43
#